data_AF-A0A8T4PLG1-F1
#
_entry.id   AF-A0A8T4PLG1-F1
#
_cell.length_a   1.000
_cell.length_b   1.000
_cell.length_c   1.000
_cell.angle_alpha   90.00
_cell.angle_beta   90.00
_cell.angle_gamma   90.00
#
_symmetry.space_group_name_H-M   'P 1'
#
loop_
_entity.id
_entity.type
_entity.pdbx_description
1 polymer ?
#
loop_
_entity_poly.entity_id
_entity_poly.type
_entity_poly.pdbx_seq_one_letter_code
_entity_poly.pdbx_strand_id
1 'polypeptide(L)'
;MKKINVILLAIVAAVLFSVAVFSQLAPIISTKIKTSQITPAISLEETETCKTAFYNEIQNIYNNCIYYNNYTTCLNTSGPNTACSLQQNTWNFQCKTGEITLVKNTTECRPNKEFIISIDQGTAVLKKQIDYSEWGPCIYSQENSCLIVTCQSRYDGANDGQFHGCKSGTSCQRFEICDNSIKTLYKNSREDFIENDPSFHLLKLPLAEVPQ
;
A
#
# COMPACT_ATOMS: atom_id res chain seq x y z
N MET A 1 17.53 -8.55 -63.57
CA MET A 1 17.75 -8.80 -62.13
C MET A 1 17.50 -7.50 -61.38
N LYS A 2 16.39 -7.39 -60.63
CA LYS A 2 15.98 -6.19 -59.88
C LYS A 2 16.72 -6.16 -58.53
N LYS A 3 17.54 -5.13 -58.29
CA LYS A 3 18.15 -4.85 -56.99
C LYS A 3 17.05 -4.33 -56.06
N ILE A 4 16.54 -5.18 -55.18
CA ILE A 4 15.65 -4.77 -54.10
C ILE A 4 16.50 -3.99 -53.10
N ASN A 5 16.10 -2.73 -52.85
CA ASN A 5 16.75 -1.79 -51.95
C ASN A 5 16.83 -2.35 -50.52
N VAL A 6 18.01 -2.85 -50.15
CA VAL A 6 18.35 -3.34 -48.80
C VAL A 6 18.14 -2.27 -47.72
N ILE A 7 18.11 -0.99 -48.11
CA ILE A 7 17.88 0.15 -47.20
C ILE A 7 16.44 0.17 -46.64
N LEU A 8 15.46 -0.37 -47.38
CA LEU A 8 14.07 -0.37 -46.92
C LEU A 8 13.81 -1.39 -45.79
N LEU A 9 14.63 -2.45 -45.69
CA LEU A 9 14.45 -3.49 -44.67
C LEU A 9 14.93 -3.06 -43.28
N ALA A 10 15.94 -2.18 -43.21
CA ALA A 10 16.50 -1.71 -41.93
C ALA A 10 15.58 -0.72 -41.20
N ILE A 11 14.80 0.08 -41.95
CA ILE A 11 13.89 1.08 -41.37
C ILE A 11 12.66 0.42 -40.73
N VAL A 12 12.17 -0.69 -41.30
CA VAL A 12 11.04 -1.45 -40.73
C VAL A 12 11.44 -2.18 -39.45
N ALA A 13 12.68 -2.65 -39.32
CA ALA A 13 13.17 -3.30 -38.11
C ALA A 13 13.38 -2.32 -36.94
N ALA A 14 13.73 -1.06 -37.20
CA ALA A 14 13.90 -0.04 -36.17
C ALA A 14 12.58 0.50 -35.60
N VAL A 15 11.49 0.48 -36.38
CA VAL A 15 10.15 0.93 -35.93
C VAL A 15 9.43 -0.16 -35.13
N LEU A 16 9.81 -1.43 -35.26
CA LEU A 16 9.21 -2.53 -34.49
C LEU A 16 9.80 -2.69 -33.07
N PHE A 17 10.92 -2.03 -32.75
CA PHE A 17 11.51 -2.07 -31.40
C PHE A 17 11.05 -0.96 -30.45
N SER A 18 10.25 0.02 -30.93
CA SER A 18 9.79 1.14 -30.10
C SER A 18 8.47 0.90 -29.36
N VAL A 19 7.88 -0.30 -29.44
CA VAL A 19 6.57 -0.59 -28.84
C VAL A 19 6.61 -1.43 -27.55
N ALA A 20 7.80 -1.79 -27.06
CA ALA A 20 7.95 -2.59 -25.84
C ALA A 20 8.21 -1.77 -24.56
N VAL A 21 7.89 -0.47 -24.54
CA VAL A 21 7.96 0.38 -23.34
C VAL A 21 6.57 0.89 -22.96
N PHE A 22 5.59 0.00 -22.90
CA PHE A 22 4.29 0.32 -22.30
C PHE A 22 4.36 0.15 -20.78
N SER A 23 4.73 1.27 -20.14
CA SER A 23 4.12 1.80 -18.92
C SER A 23 4.03 0.87 -17.70
N GLN A 24 5.15 0.65 -17.02
CA GLN A 24 5.10 0.52 -15.57
C GLN A 24 5.18 1.94 -15.01
N LEU A 25 4.02 2.59 -14.83
CA LEU A 25 3.97 3.85 -14.09
C LEU A 25 4.61 3.62 -12.72
N ALA A 26 5.64 4.40 -12.38
CA ALA A 26 6.27 4.30 -11.08
C ALA A 26 5.21 4.47 -9.98
N PRO A 27 5.31 3.74 -8.86
CA PRO A 27 4.34 3.86 -7.79
C PRO A 27 4.33 5.30 -7.27
N ILE A 28 3.14 5.86 -7.06
CA ILE A 28 2.99 7.16 -6.41
C ILE A 28 3.05 6.93 -4.91
N ILE A 29 3.95 7.64 -4.23
CA ILE A 29 4.06 7.65 -2.78
C ILE A 29 3.46 8.96 -2.28
N SER A 30 2.53 8.87 -1.33
CA SER A 30 1.97 10.03 -0.64
C SER A 30 1.97 9.81 0.86
N THR A 31 2.20 10.88 1.62
CA THR A 31 2.13 10.86 3.08
C THR A 31 0.82 11.52 3.50
N LYS A 32 0.02 10.82 4.30
CA LYS A 32 -1.13 11.39 5.00
C LYS A 32 -0.71 11.74 6.42
N ILE A 33 -1.23 12.85 6.93
CA ILE A 33 -0.99 13.31 8.29
C ILE A 33 -2.34 13.38 8.98
N LYS A 34 -2.44 12.73 10.14
CA LYS A 34 -3.58 12.82 11.04
C LYS A 34 -3.15 13.58 12.28
N THR A 35 -3.75 14.74 12.49
CA THR A 35 -3.47 15.58 13.66
C THR A 35 -4.57 15.39 14.70
N SER A 36 -4.18 15.09 15.94
CA SER A 36 -5.04 15.00 17.11
C SER A 36 -4.68 16.11 18.09
N GLN A 37 -5.63 16.98 18.43
CA GLN A 37 -5.43 17.97 19.48
C GLN A 37 -5.62 17.30 20.85
N ILE A 38 -4.60 17.35 21.70
CA ILE A 38 -4.62 16.73 23.04
C ILE A 38 -5.02 17.76 24.09
N THR A 39 -4.33 18.90 24.11
CA THR A 39 -4.66 20.07 24.94
C THR A 39 -4.66 21.30 24.04
N PRO A 40 -5.09 22.49 24.52
CA PRO A 40 -4.95 23.71 23.73
C PRO A 40 -3.51 23.99 23.27
N ALA A 41 -2.51 23.56 24.05
CA ALA A 41 -1.10 23.75 23.74
C ALA A 41 -0.45 22.53 23.04
N ILE A 42 -0.99 21.32 23.18
CA ILE A 42 -0.34 20.09 22.70
C ILE A 42 -1.15 19.45 21.58
N SER A 43 -0.50 19.21 20.44
CA SER A 43 -1.03 18.39 19.36
C SER A 43 -0.09 17.23 19.00
N LEU A 44 -0.69 16.15 18.53
CA LEU A 44 -0.02 14.92 18.10
C LEU A 44 -0.32 14.66 16.63
N GLU A 45 0.71 14.48 15.83
CA GLU A 45 0.63 14.09 14.43
C GLU A 45 1.07 12.64 14.27
N GLU A 46 0.20 11.85 13.65
CA GLU A 46 0.46 10.50 13.18
C GLU A 46 0.58 10.55 11.65
N THR A 47 1.64 9.96 11.10
CA THR A 47 1.83 9.93 9.64
C THR A 47 1.56 8.54 9.08
N GLU A 48 1.07 8.48 7.85
CA GLU A 48 0.77 7.24 7.14
C GLU A 48 1.33 7.32 5.72
N THR A 49 2.12 6.34 5.31
CA THR A 49 2.65 6.27 3.95
C THR A 49 1.71 5.44 3.07
N CYS A 50 1.11 6.07 2.06
CA CYS A 50 0.28 5.44 1.06
C CYS A 50 1.09 5.20 -0.23
N LYS A 51 1.07 3.96 -0.72
CA LYS A 51 1.68 3.57 -1.99
C LYS A 51 0.60 3.17 -2.98
N THR A 52 0.49 3.91 -4.07
CA THR A 52 -0.38 3.58 -5.20
C THR A 52 0.41 2.89 -6.28
N ALA A 53 0.09 1.61 -6.55
CA ALA A 53 0.68 0.83 -7.64
C ALA A 53 -0.30 0.76 -8.81
N PHE A 54 0.22 0.92 -10.03
CA PHE A 54 -0.55 0.83 -11.26
C PHE A 54 -0.25 -0.48 -11.96
N TYR A 55 -1.28 -1.12 -12.52
CA TYR A 55 -1.13 -2.36 -13.28
C TYR A 55 -2.11 -2.38 -14.46
N ASN A 56 -1.70 -3.09 -15.51
CA ASN A 56 -2.52 -3.28 -16.69
C ASN A 56 -3.37 -4.55 -16.50
N GLU A 57 -4.67 -4.42 -16.73
CA GLU A 57 -5.59 -5.55 -16.81
C GLU A 57 -6.11 -5.66 -18.24
N ILE A 58 -5.90 -6.82 -18.84
CA ILE A 58 -6.45 -7.12 -20.17
C ILE A 58 -7.86 -7.65 -19.98
N GLN A 59 -8.84 -6.94 -20.53
CA GLN A 59 -10.22 -7.40 -20.59
C GLN A 59 -10.56 -7.84 -22.02
N ASN A 60 -11.00 -9.09 -22.12
CA ASN A 60 -11.48 -9.65 -23.38
C ASN A 60 -12.86 -9.08 -23.70
N ILE A 61 -13.02 -8.57 -24.93
CA ILE A 61 -14.33 -8.17 -25.45
C ILE A 61 -14.93 -9.37 -26.19
N TYR A 62 -16.10 -9.79 -25.75
CA TYR A 62 -16.89 -10.82 -26.40
C TYR A 62 -18.06 -10.19 -27.15
N ASN A 63 -18.30 -10.67 -28.36
CA ASN A 63 -19.49 -10.33 -29.14
C ASN A 63 -20.12 -11.62 -29.66
N ASN A 64 -21.35 -11.50 -30.16
CA ASN A 64 -22.04 -12.60 -30.78
C ASN A 64 -21.44 -12.88 -32.17
N CYS A 65 -20.97 -14.11 -32.35
CA CYS A 65 -20.37 -14.59 -33.58
C CYS A 65 -21.29 -15.64 -34.19
N ILE A 66 -21.39 -15.62 -35.52
CA ILE A 66 -22.26 -16.53 -36.28
C ILE A 66 -21.38 -17.55 -36.99
N TYR A 67 -21.57 -18.82 -36.65
CA TYR A 67 -21.00 -19.92 -37.43
C TYR A 67 -22.04 -20.40 -38.44
N TYR A 68 -21.64 -20.46 -39.70
CA TYR A 68 -22.46 -20.97 -40.80
C TYR A 68 -21.93 -22.35 -41.20
N ASN A 69 -22.72 -23.40 -41.02
CA ASN A 69 -22.43 -24.70 -41.63
C ASN A 69 -23.37 -24.90 -42.81
N ASN A 70 -22.77 -24.96 -43.99
CA ASN A 70 -23.46 -25.29 -45.21
C ASN A 70 -23.36 -26.80 -45.41
N TYR A 71 -24.50 -27.46 -45.57
CA TYR A 71 -24.56 -28.89 -45.82
C TYR A 71 -25.61 -29.16 -46.90
N THR A 72 -25.39 -30.24 -47.62
CA THR A 72 -26.28 -30.63 -48.71
C THR A 72 -27.14 -31.78 -48.24
N THR A 73 -28.45 -31.59 -48.25
CA THR A 73 -29.42 -32.67 -48.01
C THR A 73 -29.97 -33.13 -49.34
N CYS A 74 -29.79 -34.42 -49.65
CA CYS A 74 -30.36 -35.03 -50.84
C CYS A 74 -31.51 -35.96 -50.44
N LEU A 75 -32.63 -35.88 -51.16
CA LEU A 75 -33.79 -36.75 -50.94
C LEU A 75 -33.46 -38.24 -51.17
N ASN A 76 -32.49 -38.53 -52.05
CA ASN A 76 -31.98 -39.86 -52.34
C ASN A 76 -30.45 -39.81 -52.42
N THR A 77 -29.77 -40.89 -52.02
CA THR A 77 -28.29 -40.98 -52.06
C THR A 77 -27.73 -41.43 -53.42
N SER A 78 -28.58 -41.91 -54.34
CA SER A 78 -28.20 -42.21 -55.73
C SER A 78 -29.43 -42.38 -56.64
N GLY A 79 -29.26 -42.07 -57.94
CA GLY A 79 -30.26 -42.27 -59.00
C GLY A 79 -30.59 -41.00 -59.81
N PRO A 80 -31.25 -41.13 -60.98
CA PRO A 80 -31.53 -40.02 -61.90
C PRO A 80 -32.52 -38.96 -61.34
N ASN A 81 -33.24 -39.28 -60.27
CA ASN A 81 -34.17 -38.37 -59.59
C ASN A 81 -33.60 -37.84 -58.26
N THR A 82 -32.27 -37.76 -58.12
CA THR A 82 -31.63 -37.21 -56.93
C THR A 82 -31.75 -35.69 -56.92
N ALA A 83 -32.66 -35.17 -56.10
CA ALA A 83 -32.77 -33.74 -55.82
C ALA A 83 -32.04 -33.43 -54.51
N CYS A 84 -31.06 -32.52 -54.58
CA CYS A 84 -30.29 -32.03 -53.45
C CYS A 84 -30.59 -30.56 -53.22
N SER A 85 -30.77 -30.17 -51.96
CA SER A 85 -30.87 -28.77 -51.56
C SER A 85 -29.69 -28.39 -50.68
N LEU A 86 -29.13 -27.22 -50.94
CA LEU A 86 -28.16 -26.61 -50.04
C LEU A 86 -28.94 -26.04 -48.87
N GLN A 87 -28.62 -26.50 -47.67
CA GLN A 87 -29.15 -25.97 -46.42
C GLN A 87 -28.03 -25.30 -45.64
N GLN A 88 -28.39 -24.28 -44.87
CA GLN A 88 -27.47 -23.56 -44.01
C GLN A 88 -28.01 -23.56 -42.59
N ASN A 89 -27.23 -24.10 -41.66
CA ASN A 89 -27.49 -23.96 -40.24
C ASN A 89 -26.64 -22.80 -39.69
N THR A 90 -27.27 -21.99 -38.85
CA THR A 90 -26.62 -20.88 -38.14
C THR A 90 -26.59 -21.17 -36.65
N TRP A 91 -25.41 -21.06 -36.03
CA TRP A 91 -25.29 -21.07 -34.58
C TRP A 91 -24.68 -19.77 -34.10
N ASN A 92 -25.36 -19.17 -33.11
CA ASN A 92 -24.90 -18.00 -32.40
C ASN A 92 -24.11 -18.45 -31.17
N PHE A 93 -22.90 -17.93 -31.02
CA PHE A 93 -22.07 -18.19 -29.84
C PHE A 93 -21.26 -16.94 -29.49
N GLN A 94 -20.92 -16.81 -28.20
CA GLN A 94 -20.04 -15.73 -27.76
C GLN A 94 -18.61 -16.06 -28.16
N CYS A 95 -17.98 -15.19 -28.96
CA CYS A 95 -16.58 -15.33 -29.32
C CYS A 95 -15.80 -14.07 -28.99
N LYS A 96 -14.52 -14.25 -28.66
CA LYS A 96 -13.61 -13.13 -28.35
C LYS A 96 -13.35 -12.35 -29.64
N THR A 97 -13.77 -11.09 -29.67
CA THR A 97 -13.60 -10.20 -30.83
C THR A 97 -12.51 -9.17 -30.65
N GLY A 98 -11.99 -9.02 -29.43
CA GLY A 98 -10.89 -8.10 -29.16
C GLY A 98 -10.41 -8.15 -27.73
N GLU A 99 -9.42 -7.33 -27.44
CA GLU A 99 -8.87 -7.09 -26.11
C GLU A 99 -8.75 -5.58 -25.91
N ILE A 100 -9.13 -5.12 -24.72
CA ILE A 100 -8.81 -3.78 -24.25
C ILE A 100 -7.87 -3.89 -23.06
N THR A 101 -6.85 -3.04 -23.02
CA THR A 101 -5.98 -2.91 -21.86
C THR A 101 -6.51 -1.76 -21.01
N LEU A 102 -6.90 -2.07 -19.78
CA LEU A 102 -7.29 -1.07 -18.79
C LEU A 102 -6.14 -0.84 -17.82
N VAL A 103 -5.86 0.43 -17.50
CA VAL A 103 -4.94 0.77 -16.42
C VAL A 103 -5.74 0.84 -15.13
N LYS A 104 -5.44 -0.04 -14.18
CA LYS A 104 -6.01 -0.02 -12.83
C LYS A 104 -4.96 0.39 -11.81
N ASN A 105 -5.42 0.77 -10.63
CA ASN A 105 -4.56 1.08 -9.50
C ASN A 105 -5.03 0.37 -8.23
N THR A 106 -4.09 0.19 -7.30
CA THR A 106 -4.35 -0.21 -5.92
C THR A 106 -3.57 0.71 -5.00
N THR A 107 -4.19 1.17 -3.93
CA THR A 107 -3.55 2.03 -2.92
C THR A 107 -3.53 1.29 -1.59
N GLU A 108 -2.34 1.06 -1.07
CA GLU A 108 -2.13 0.52 0.27
C GLU A 108 -1.52 1.61 1.15
N CYS A 109 -2.12 1.85 2.32
CA CYS A 109 -1.60 2.79 3.29
C CYS A 109 -1.13 2.06 4.55
N ARG A 110 0.05 2.45 5.06
CA ARG A 110 0.66 1.88 6.25
C ARG A 110 1.02 2.98 7.23
N PRO A 111 0.60 2.88 8.51
CA PRO A 111 0.96 3.87 9.52
C PRO A 111 2.48 3.84 9.69
N ASN A 112 3.07 5.02 9.69
CA ASN A 112 4.47 5.17 10.05
C ASN A 112 4.58 5.00 11.56
N LYS A 113 5.66 4.37 11.99
CA LYS A 113 5.91 4.09 13.41
C LYS A 113 6.56 5.31 14.08
N GLU A 114 5.90 6.45 13.98
CA GLU A 114 6.37 7.71 14.54
C GLU A 114 5.22 8.54 15.12
N PHE A 115 5.56 9.37 16.10
CA PHE A 115 4.71 10.44 16.60
C PHE A 115 5.46 11.76 16.52
N ILE A 116 4.84 12.76 15.89
CA ILE A 116 5.36 14.14 15.89
C ILE A 116 4.47 14.95 16.84
N ILE A 117 5.07 15.51 17.88
CA ILE A 117 4.38 16.22 18.95
C ILE A 117 4.72 17.70 18.83
N SER A 118 3.71 18.55 18.73
CA SER A 118 3.87 20.00 18.74
C SER A 118 3.35 20.55 20.07
N ILE A 119 4.18 21.35 20.74
CA ILE A 119 3.87 22.00 22.01
C ILE A 119 3.95 23.52 21.80
N ASP A 120 2.82 24.19 21.85
CA ASP A 120 2.71 25.64 21.77
C ASP A 120 3.11 26.27 23.11
N GLN A 121 4.21 27.03 23.09
CA GLN A 121 4.72 27.78 24.24
C GLN A 121 4.38 29.28 24.15
N GLY A 122 3.41 29.64 23.31
CA GLY A 122 2.92 31.00 23.07
C GLY A 122 3.80 31.79 22.09
N THR A 123 5.10 31.85 22.31
CA THR A 123 6.06 32.56 21.42
C THR A 123 6.77 31.65 20.43
N ALA A 124 6.74 30.34 20.66
CA ALA A 124 7.36 29.33 19.81
C ALA A 124 6.58 28.02 19.89
N VAL A 125 6.71 27.20 18.84
CA VAL A 125 6.21 25.81 18.83
C VAL A 125 7.41 24.88 18.93
N LEU A 126 7.47 24.13 20.02
CA LEU A 126 8.47 23.08 20.23
C LEU A 126 7.97 21.80 19.56
N LYS A 127 8.70 21.31 18.55
CA LYS A 127 8.42 20.05 17.88
C LYS A 127 9.32 18.93 18.38
N LYS A 128 8.72 17.85 18.83
CA LYS A 128 9.41 16.64 19.26
C LYS A 128 8.97 15.45 18.40
N GLN A 129 9.87 14.48 18.21
CA GLN A 129 9.57 13.26 17.48
C GLN A 129 9.93 12.03 18.33
N ILE A 130 9.02 11.05 18.32
CA ILE A 130 9.24 9.71 18.84
C ILE A 130 9.18 8.76 17.64
N ASP A 131 10.33 8.36 17.12
CA ASP A 131 10.43 7.30 16.10
C ASP A 131 10.62 5.96 16.80
N TYR A 132 9.58 5.12 16.78
CA TYR A 132 9.53 3.82 17.43
C TYR A 132 9.59 2.65 16.44
N SER A 133 9.98 2.91 15.20
CA SER A 133 10.13 1.91 14.13
C SER A 133 10.94 0.69 14.56
N GLU A 134 12.07 0.93 15.22
CA GLU A 134 13.02 -0.09 15.68
C GLU A 134 12.84 -0.53 17.14
N TRP A 135 11.93 0.12 17.88
CA TRP A 135 11.81 -0.11 19.32
C TRP A 135 10.69 -1.07 19.67
N GLY A 136 9.50 -0.86 19.10
CA GLY A 136 8.31 -1.66 19.39
C GLY A 136 7.03 -0.82 19.28
N PRO A 137 5.87 -1.40 19.54
CA PRO A 137 4.60 -0.68 19.44
C PRO A 137 4.47 0.36 20.55
N CYS A 138 3.92 1.52 20.18
CA CYS A 138 3.56 2.59 21.11
C CYS A 138 2.07 2.88 21.04
N ILE A 139 1.50 3.23 22.17
CA ILE A 139 0.15 3.76 22.30
C ILE A 139 0.21 5.14 22.95
N TYR A 140 -0.85 5.93 22.80
CA TYR A 140 -0.98 7.19 23.50
C TYR A 140 -2.34 7.34 24.18
N SER A 141 -2.36 8.09 25.28
CA SER A 141 -3.56 8.47 26.01
C SER A 141 -3.44 9.93 26.48
N GLN A 142 -4.58 10.51 26.84
CA GLN A 142 -4.63 11.81 27.50
C GLN A 142 -4.94 11.60 28.98
N GLU A 143 -4.05 12.03 29.87
CA GLU A 143 -4.21 11.93 31.32
C GLU A 143 -3.79 13.25 31.96
N ASN A 144 -4.60 13.81 32.86
CA ASN A 144 -4.28 15.02 33.63
C ASN A 144 -3.79 16.22 32.78
N SER A 145 -4.40 16.45 31.61
CA SER A 145 -3.97 17.48 30.65
C SER A 145 -2.54 17.28 30.12
N CYS A 146 -2.08 16.04 30.06
CA CYS A 146 -0.82 15.66 29.45
C CYS A 146 -1.05 14.59 28.39
N LEU A 147 -0.22 14.61 27.36
CA LEU A 147 -0.06 13.50 26.42
C LEU A 147 0.84 12.45 27.08
N ILE A 148 0.31 11.24 27.22
CA ILE A 148 1.07 10.09 27.70
C ILE A 148 1.32 9.17 26.51
N VAL A 149 2.59 8.99 26.14
CA VAL A 149 2.99 7.99 25.13
C VAL A 149 3.64 6.84 25.85
N THR A 150 3.08 5.64 25.75
CA THR A 150 3.66 4.42 26.34
C THR A 150 4.07 3.47 25.24
N CYS A 151 5.35 3.14 25.22
CA CYS A 151 5.93 2.19 24.29
C CYS A 151 6.27 0.90 25.03
N GLN A 152 6.01 -0.23 24.38
CA GLN A 152 6.50 -1.55 24.81
C GLN A 152 7.63 -2.05 23.90
N SER A 153 8.70 -2.58 24.49
CA SER A 153 9.84 -3.09 23.74
C SER A 153 9.48 -4.33 22.93
N ARG A 154 10.00 -4.39 21.70
CA ARG A 154 9.89 -5.57 20.82
C ARG A 154 10.71 -6.77 21.29
N TYR A 155 11.68 -6.57 22.18
CA TYR A 155 12.60 -7.63 22.58
C TYR A 155 12.06 -8.49 23.73
N ASP A 156 11.19 -7.91 24.56
CA ASP A 156 10.79 -8.50 25.84
C ASP A 156 9.35 -8.11 26.24
N GLY A 157 8.40 -8.09 25.30
CA GLY A 157 7.00 -7.90 25.68
C GLY A 157 6.01 -7.79 24.51
N ALA A 158 6.42 -7.13 23.42
CA ALA A 158 5.56 -6.96 22.25
C ALA A 158 5.63 -8.18 21.32
N ASN A 159 4.92 -9.25 21.67
CA ASN A 159 4.72 -10.39 20.77
C ASN A 159 3.89 -9.96 19.55
N ASP A 160 4.31 -10.40 18.35
CA ASP A 160 3.70 -10.06 17.06
C ASP A 160 3.63 -8.55 16.75
N GLY A 161 4.50 -7.74 17.39
CA GLY A 161 4.55 -6.30 17.17
C GLY A 161 3.33 -5.53 17.68
N GLN A 162 2.51 -6.14 18.54
CA GLN A 162 1.33 -5.53 19.15
C GLN A 162 1.61 -5.11 20.60
N PHE A 163 0.96 -4.04 21.03
CA PHE A 163 1.06 -3.56 22.41
C PHE A 163 0.16 -4.40 23.32
N HIS A 164 0.74 -5.09 24.29
CA HIS A 164 0.04 -5.96 25.25
C HIS A 164 0.03 -5.40 26.69
N GLY A 165 0.57 -4.20 26.86
CA GLY A 165 0.70 -3.55 28.15
C GLY A 165 2.03 -3.82 28.85
N CYS A 166 2.34 -2.98 29.82
CA CYS A 166 3.59 -3.00 30.55
C CYS A 166 3.43 -3.77 31.86
N LYS A 167 3.45 -5.10 31.80
CA LYS A 167 3.40 -5.98 32.98
C LYS A 167 4.83 -6.29 33.47
N SER A 168 4.99 -6.80 34.69
CA SER A 168 6.30 -7.22 35.20
C SER A 168 7.01 -8.17 34.22
N GLY A 169 8.29 -7.90 33.98
CA GLY A 169 9.13 -8.64 33.04
C GLY A 169 9.06 -8.12 31.61
N THR A 170 8.39 -6.98 31.37
CA THR A 170 8.39 -6.30 30.07
C THR A 170 9.00 -4.91 30.16
N SER A 171 9.96 -4.62 29.29
CA SER A 171 10.55 -3.28 29.23
C SER A 171 9.62 -2.31 28.52
N CYS A 172 9.29 -1.22 29.22
CA CYS A 172 8.46 -0.14 28.73
C CYS A 172 9.10 1.22 28.99
N GLN A 173 8.82 2.15 28.09
CA GLN A 173 9.18 3.55 28.22
C GLN A 173 7.93 4.41 28.07
N ARG A 174 7.73 5.36 28.99
CA ARG A 174 6.59 6.26 29.03
C ARG A 174 7.10 7.70 28.93
N PHE A 175 6.55 8.46 27.98
CA PHE A 175 6.75 9.90 27.88
C PHE A 175 5.51 10.59 28.41
N GLU A 176 5.68 11.46 29.40
CA GLU A 176 4.62 12.32 29.92
C GLU A 176 4.91 13.75 29.46
N ILE A 177 4.09 14.24 28.54
CA ILE A 177 4.27 15.54 27.89
C ILE A 177 3.10 16.42 28.32
N CYS A 178 3.39 17.37 29.19
CA CYS A 178 2.46 18.39 29.66
C CYS A 178 2.92 19.76 29.12
N ASP A 179 2.07 20.79 29.22
CA ASP A 179 2.33 22.12 28.63
C ASP A 179 3.72 22.69 28.97
N ASN A 180 4.22 22.43 30.18
CA ASN A 180 5.50 22.98 30.69
C ASN A 180 6.55 21.94 31.06
N SER A 181 6.28 20.64 30.87
CA SER A 181 7.20 19.60 31.33
C SER A 181 7.14 18.36 30.46
N ILE A 182 8.31 17.80 30.19
CA ILE A 182 8.44 16.51 29.54
C ILE A 182 9.18 15.59 30.50
N LYS A 183 8.56 14.48 30.87
CA LYS A 183 9.19 13.43 31.67
C LYS A 183 9.32 12.17 30.84
N THR A 184 10.42 11.46 31.03
CA THR A 184 10.62 10.14 30.46
C THR A 184 10.80 9.16 31.61
N LEU A 185 9.92 8.17 31.68
CA LEU A 185 9.90 7.16 32.71
C LEU A 185 10.13 5.78 32.09
N TYR A 186 10.71 4.89 32.88
CA TYR A 186 11.10 3.56 32.47
C TYR A 186 10.54 2.53 33.45
N LYS A 187 10.28 1.34 32.94
CA LYS A 187 9.82 0.18 33.71
C LYS A 187 10.37 -1.09 33.06
N ASN A 188 10.86 -2.03 33.85
CA ASN A 188 11.13 -3.41 33.41
C ASN A 188 10.56 -4.45 34.39
N SER A 189 11.27 -4.70 35.50
CA SER A 189 10.86 -5.74 36.46
C SER A 189 9.85 -5.24 37.50
N ARG A 190 9.85 -3.92 37.76
CA ARG A 190 8.96 -3.25 38.72
C ARG A 190 7.56 -3.06 38.14
N GLU A 191 6.59 -2.73 38.99
CA GLU A 191 5.24 -2.40 38.53
C GLU A 191 5.03 -0.91 38.21
N ASP A 192 5.84 -0.03 38.81
CA ASP A 192 5.78 1.41 38.63
C ASP A 192 6.76 1.93 37.57
N PHE A 193 6.41 3.06 36.96
CA PHE A 193 7.27 3.80 36.04
C PHE A 193 8.10 4.83 36.82
N ILE A 194 9.43 4.82 36.62
CA ILE A 194 10.36 5.73 37.31
C ILE A 194 11.40 6.30 36.34
N GLU A 195 11.92 7.49 36.61
CA GLU A 195 12.87 8.18 35.73
C GLU A 195 14.22 7.46 35.58
N ASN A 196 14.63 6.72 36.61
CA ASN A 196 15.89 5.98 36.64
C ASN A 196 15.65 4.57 37.17
N ASP A 197 15.05 3.71 36.34
CA ASP A 197 14.91 2.29 36.67
C ASP A 197 16.26 1.56 36.46
N PRO A 198 16.94 1.10 37.53
CA PRO A 198 18.21 0.41 37.40
C PRO A 198 18.09 -0.96 36.71
N SER A 199 16.87 -1.51 36.63
CA SER A 199 16.58 -2.77 35.92
C SER A 199 16.29 -2.58 34.42
N PHE A 200 16.20 -1.34 33.95
CA PHE A 200 16.00 -1.06 32.53
C PHE A 200 17.34 -1.06 31.80
N HIS A 201 17.58 -2.10 31.00
CA HIS A 201 18.88 -2.34 30.34
C HIS A 201 18.86 -2.14 28.82
N LEU A 202 17.70 -1.81 28.25
CA LEU A 202 17.56 -1.61 26.81
C LEU A 202 18.01 -0.22 26.37
N LEU A 203 18.26 -0.09 25.07
CA LEU A 203 18.45 1.20 24.44
C LEU A 203 17.18 2.05 24.63
N LYS A 204 17.36 3.25 25.14
CA LYS A 204 16.27 4.20 25.40
C LYS A 204 15.77 4.77 24.09
N LEU A 205 14.45 4.81 23.94
CA LEU A 205 13.78 5.45 22.81
C LEU A 205 14.00 6.98 22.91
N PRO A 206 14.64 7.63 21.91
CA PRO A 206 14.87 9.06 21.99
C PRO A 206 13.59 9.86 21.77
N LEU A 207 13.50 11.01 22.46
CA LEU A 207 12.59 12.09 22.11
C LEU A 207 13.41 13.16 21.37
N ALA A 208 13.45 13.07 20.05
CA ALA A 208 14.28 13.94 19.22
C ALA A 208 13.62 15.30 19.02
N GLU A 209 14.44 16.34 18.83
CA GLU A 209 13.96 17.62 18.29
C GLU A 209 13.85 17.54 16.78
N VAL A 210 12.74 18.00 16.24
CA VAL A 210 12.58 18.13 14.79
C VAL A 210 13.12 19.52 14.41
N PRO A 211 14.19 19.60 13.61
CA PRO A 211 14.71 20.89 13.12
C PRO A 211 13.59 21.65 12.41
N GLN A 212 13.47 22.95 12.71
CA GLN A 212 12.55 23.85 12.01
C GLN A 212 12.97 24.06 10.55
#